data_AF-A0A5P6VV44-F1
#
_entry.id   AF-A0A5P6VV44-F1
#
_cell.length_a   1.000
_cell.length_b   1.000
_cell.length_c   1.000
_cell.angle_alpha   90.00
_cell.angle_beta   90.00
_cell.angle_gamma   90.00
#
_symmetry.space_group_name_H-M   'P 1'
#
loop_
_entity.id
_entity.type
_entity.pdbx_description
1 polymer ?
#
loop_
_entity_poly.entity_id
_entity_poly.type
_entity_poly.pdbx_seq_one_letter_code
_entity_poly.pdbx_strand_id
1 'polypeptide(L)'
;MRILTNISKAELDQLANQPTAKAMIEKVKTEGIYIPEGDSQGAAEFIAMRNQQKQDASLQISDEGMEALKKMSEENEKKVKEGNSQEEQIKEQIEKLRKELAEIKAKQAGSERQRKH
;
A
#
# COMPACT_ATOMS: atom_id res chain seq x y z
N MET A 1 -19.54 1.84 6.49
CA MET A 1 -19.70 2.74 7.65
C MET A 1 -20.02 4.13 7.12
N ARG A 2 -21.24 4.66 7.35
CA ARG A 2 -21.61 6.01 6.90
C ARG A 2 -21.30 6.99 8.03
N ILE A 3 -20.29 7.85 7.84
CA ILE A 3 -20.00 8.94 8.75
C ILE A 3 -21.04 10.03 8.45
N LEU A 4 -21.99 10.22 9.36
CA LEU A 4 -22.99 11.28 9.24
C LEU A 4 -22.28 12.62 9.45
N THR A 5 -22.16 13.40 8.38
CA THR A 5 -21.69 14.78 8.43
C THR A 5 -22.93 15.68 8.40
N ASN A 6 -23.03 16.62 9.34
CA ASN A 6 -24.16 17.56 9.56
C ASN A 6 -25.37 16.98 10.31
N ILE A 7 -25.17 16.54 11.55
CA ILE A 7 -26.24 16.12 12.47
C ILE A 7 -26.70 17.34 13.27
N SER A 8 -28.01 17.56 13.41
CA SER A 8 -28.52 18.63 14.28
C SER A 8 -28.33 18.28 15.76
N LYS A 9 -28.31 19.29 16.65
CA LYS A 9 -28.17 19.07 18.11
C LYS A 9 -29.24 18.11 18.66
N ALA A 10 -30.48 18.24 18.19
CA ALA A 10 -31.58 17.39 18.62
C ALA A 10 -31.39 15.91 18.20
N GLU A 11 -30.88 15.68 16.98
CA GLU A 11 -30.56 14.32 16.51
C GLU A 11 -29.35 13.73 17.23
N LEU A 12 -28.34 14.56 17.55
CA LEU A 12 -27.22 14.15 18.39
C LEU A 12 -27.70 13.73 19.79
N ASP A 13 -28.59 14.51 20.40
CA ASP A 13 -29.16 14.21 21.71
C ASP A 13 -29.99 12.92 21.71
N GLN A 14 -30.72 12.66 20.62
CA GLN A 14 -31.44 11.38 20.45
C GLN A 14 -30.49 10.20 20.34
N LEU A 15 -29.40 10.33 19.57
CA LEU A 15 -28.38 9.29 19.43
C LEU A 15 -27.65 9.03 20.76
N ALA A 16 -27.30 10.10 21.49
CA ALA A 16 -26.64 10.00 22.80
C ALA A 16 -27.56 9.38 23.88
N ASN A 17 -28.88 9.50 23.71
CA ASN A 17 -29.85 8.92 24.63
C ASN A 17 -30.14 7.43 24.43
N GLN A 18 -29.60 6.82 23.37
CA GLN A 18 -29.77 5.38 23.14
C GLN A 18 -29.11 4.57 24.27
N PRO A 19 -29.70 3.43 24.69
CA PRO A 19 -29.16 2.63 25.80
C PRO A 19 -27.71 2.17 25.57
N THR A 20 -27.37 1.81 24.33
CA THR A 20 -26.02 1.41 23.92
C THR A 20 -25.03 2.57 23.97
N ALA A 21 -25.45 3.76 23.53
CA ALA A 21 -24.64 4.97 23.61
C ALA A 21 -24.39 5.36 25.08
N LYS A 22 -25.40 5.28 25.94
CA LYS A 22 -25.26 5.52 27.39
C LYS A 22 -24.28 4.56 28.04
N ALA A 23 -24.40 3.25 27.76
CA ALA A 23 -23.48 2.25 28.28
C ALA A 23 -22.04 2.48 27.79
N MET A 24 -21.85 2.89 26.53
CA MET A 24 -20.52 3.27 26.03
C MET A 24 -19.98 4.54 26.70
N ILE A 25 -20.82 5.56 26.89
CA ILE A 25 -20.43 6.80 27.58
C ILE A 25 -20.03 6.49 29.03
N GLU A 26 -20.82 5.67 29.73
CA GLU A 26 -20.54 5.25 31.11
C GLU A 26 -19.26 4.44 31.18
N LYS A 27 -19.05 3.50 30.26
CA LYS A 27 -17.81 2.74 30.16
C LYS A 27 -16.59 3.63 29.91
N VAL A 28 -16.70 4.63 29.04
CA VAL A 28 -15.61 5.61 28.81
C VAL A 28 -15.40 6.48 30.05
N LYS A 29 -16.45 6.78 30.82
CA LYS A 29 -16.37 7.50 32.09
C LYS A 29 -15.70 6.70 33.21
N THR A 30 -15.91 5.38 33.26
CA THR A 30 -15.41 4.52 34.34
C THR A 30 -14.07 3.88 34.02
N GLU A 31 -13.86 3.45 32.77
CA GLU A 31 -12.67 2.72 32.33
C GLU A 31 -11.70 3.60 31.51
N GLY A 32 -12.17 4.73 30.98
CA GLY A 32 -11.37 5.68 30.21
C GLY A 32 -10.90 6.89 31.04
N ILE A 33 -9.98 7.67 30.47
CA ILE A 33 -9.65 9.00 31.01
C ILE A 33 -10.77 9.95 30.59
N TYR A 34 -11.81 10.04 31.43
CA TYR A 34 -12.90 10.98 31.22
C TYR A 34 -12.55 12.35 31.78
N ILE A 35 -12.73 13.36 30.95
CA ILE A 35 -12.49 14.76 31.29
C ILE A 35 -13.87 15.43 31.37
N PRO A 36 -14.28 15.91 32.56
CA PRO A 36 -15.56 16.58 32.72
C PRO A 36 -15.70 17.79 31.81
N GLU A 37 -16.93 18.09 31.39
CA GLU A 37 -17.22 19.31 30.63
C GLU A 37 -16.86 20.55 31.47
N GLY A 38 -16.01 21.42 30.92
CA GLY A 38 -15.53 22.63 31.60
C GLY A 38 -14.18 22.48 32.32
N ASP A 39 -13.62 21.27 32.41
CA ASP A 39 -12.28 21.06 32.97
C ASP A 39 -11.18 21.31 31.90
N SER A 40 -10.85 22.60 31.73
CA SER A 40 -9.82 23.02 30.77
C SER A 40 -8.41 22.55 31.15
N GLN A 41 -8.14 22.32 32.44
CA GLN A 41 -6.83 21.86 32.90
C GLN A 41 -6.65 20.37 32.60
N GLY A 42 -7.62 19.53 32.96
CA GLY A 42 -7.62 18.11 32.63
C GLY A 42 -7.54 17.87 31.11
N ALA A 43 -8.24 18.70 30.31
CA ALA A 43 -8.17 18.65 28.85
C ALA A 43 -6.74 18.93 28.32
N ALA A 44 -6.06 19.93 28.88
CA ALA A 44 -4.70 20.28 28.48
C ALA A 44 -3.69 19.18 28.84
N GLU A 45 -3.80 18.61 30.05
CA GLU A 45 -2.93 17.53 30.52
C GLU A 45 -3.11 16.26 29.67
N PHE A 46 -4.35 15.90 29.33
CA PHE A 46 -4.61 14.76 28.45
C PHE A 46 -4.03 14.94 27.05
N ILE A 47 -4.13 16.15 26.48
CA ILE A 47 -3.53 16.46 25.17
C ILE A 47 -2.00 16.37 25.25
N ALA A 48 -1.39 16.88 26.32
CA ALA A 48 0.05 16.80 26.54
C ALA A 48 0.53 15.33 26.65
N MET A 49 -0.14 14.52 27.48
CA MET A 49 0.14 13.09 27.63
C MET A 49 0.00 12.34 26.30
N ARG A 50 -1.06 12.62 25.54
CA ARG A 50 -1.30 11.97 24.24
C ARG A 50 -0.27 12.37 23.20
N ASN A 51 0.22 13.61 23.23
CA ASN A 51 1.27 14.07 22.33
C ASN A 51 2.62 13.43 22.66
N GLN A 52 2.94 13.24 23.95
CA GLN A 52 4.13 12.48 24.37
C GLN A 52 4.04 11.02 23.92
N GLN A 53 2.91 10.34 24.14
CA GLN A 53 2.72 8.97 23.65
C GLN A 53 2.86 8.83 22.14
N LYS A 54 2.44 9.84 21.35
CA LYS A 54 2.66 9.84 19.90
C LYS A 54 4.13 9.99 19.51
N GLN A 55 4.91 10.72 20.31
CA GLN A 55 6.35 10.82 20.10
C GLN A 55 7.03 9.49 20.47
N ASP A 56 6.64 8.87 21.58
CA ASP A 56 7.17 7.57 22.03
C ASP A 56 6.77 6.42 21.09
N ALA A 57 5.56 6.47 20.51
CA ALA A 57 5.07 5.50 19.52
C ALA A 57 5.52 5.82 18.10
N SER A 58 6.23 6.94 17.87
CA SER A 58 6.89 7.18 16.59
C SER A 58 8.10 6.24 16.52
N LEU A 59 7.92 5.09 15.88
CA LEU A 59 9.04 4.25 15.45
C LEU A 59 9.87 5.08 14.46
N GLN A 60 10.86 5.80 14.98
CA GLN A 60 11.87 6.45 14.16
C GLN A 60 12.67 5.33 13.51
N ILE A 61 12.47 5.14 12.20
CA ILE A 61 13.40 4.34 11.41
C ILE A 61 14.74 5.06 11.53
N SER A 62 15.75 4.40 12.09
CA SER A 62 17.07 5.01 12.22
C SER A 62 17.58 5.45 10.85
N ASP A 63 18.43 6.47 10.81
CA ASP A 63 19.04 6.93 9.55
C ASP A 63 19.72 5.76 8.81
N GLU A 64 20.29 4.82 9.55
CA GLU A 64 20.87 3.56 9.06
C GLU A 64 19.81 2.66 8.38
N GLY A 65 18.61 2.55 8.96
CA GLY A 65 17.49 1.81 8.39
C GLY A 65 16.97 2.44 7.09
N MET A 66 16.92 3.78 7.01
CA MET A 66 16.55 4.50 5.79
C MET A 66 17.61 4.35 4.69
N GLU A 67 18.90 4.40 5.04
CA GLU A 67 19.99 4.15 4.08
C GLU A 67 19.96 2.71 3.54
N ALA A 68 19.68 1.72 4.40
CA ALA A 68 19.55 0.33 3.97
C ALA A 68 18.39 0.15 2.97
N LEU A 69 17.24 0.75 3.25
CA LEU A 69 16.09 0.71 2.33
C LEU A 69 16.41 1.40 1.00
N LYS A 70 17.14 2.52 1.03
CA LYS A 70 17.55 3.23 -0.18
C LYS A 70 18.51 2.38 -1.03
N LYS A 71 19.51 1.74 -0.42
CA LYS A 71 20.42 0.82 -1.13
C LYS A 71 19.67 -0.35 -1.75
N MET A 72 18.73 -0.97 -1.03
CA MET A 72 17.89 -2.05 -1.57
C MET A 72 17.03 -1.58 -2.76
N SER A 73 16.48 -0.37 -2.70
CA SER A 73 15.73 0.21 -3.81
C SER A 73 16.60 0.41 -5.05
N GLU A 74 17.78 0.98 -4.89
CA GLU A 74 18.73 1.23 -5.99
C GLU A 74 19.23 -0.09 -6.63
N GLU A 75 19.48 -1.12 -5.83
CA GLU A 75 19.87 -2.45 -6.33
C GLU A 75 18.73 -3.13 -7.10
N ASN A 76 17.49 -3.02 -6.60
CA ASN A 76 16.33 -3.59 -7.29
C ASN A 76 16.06 -2.89 -8.62
N GLU A 77 16.18 -1.56 -8.69
CA GLU A 77 16.04 -0.83 -9.95
C GLU A 77 17.09 -1.26 -10.99
N LYS A 78 18.33 -1.50 -10.58
CA LYS A 78 19.37 -2.01 -11.48
C LYS A 78 19.02 -3.40 -12.01
N LYS A 79 18.62 -4.32 -11.13
CA LYS A 79 18.21 -5.69 -11.53
C LYS A 79 17.03 -5.69 -12.49
N VAL A 80 16.05 -4.80 -12.29
CA VAL A 80 14.91 -4.66 -13.20
C VAL A 80 15.34 -4.15 -14.57
N LYS A 81 16.22 -3.15 -14.64
CA LYS A 81 16.74 -2.64 -15.92
C LYS A 81 17.55 -3.69 -16.68
N GLU A 82 18.40 -4.44 -15.98
CA GLU A 82 19.17 -5.55 -16.55
C GLU A 82 18.26 -6.67 -17.06
N GLY A 83 17.25 -7.06 -16.28
CA GLY A 83 16.26 -8.06 -16.68
C GLY A 83 15.48 -7.68 -17.93
N ASN A 84 15.01 -6.43 -18.02
CA ASN A 84 14.30 -5.93 -19.20
C ASN A 84 15.19 -5.94 -20.46
N SER A 85 16.46 -5.56 -20.33
CA SER A 85 17.40 -5.58 -21.47
C SER A 85 17.67 -7.01 -21.97
N GLN A 86 17.77 -7.99 -21.06
CA GLN A 86 17.92 -9.40 -21.45
C GLN A 86 16.66 -9.92 -22.15
N GLU A 87 15.47 -9.54 -21.66
CA GLU A 87 14.20 -9.95 -22.26
C GLU A 87 14.05 -9.43 -23.70
N GLU A 88 14.46 -8.18 -23.97
CA GLU A 88 14.47 -7.62 -25.33
C GLU A 88 15.43 -8.37 -26.27
N GLN A 89 16.65 -8.68 -25.81
CA GLN A 89 17.61 -9.45 -26.60
C GLN A 89 17.10 -10.87 -26.93
N ILE A 90 16.45 -11.52 -25.97
CA ILE A 90 15.86 -12.85 -26.17
C ILE A 90 14.71 -12.77 -27.19
N LYS A 91 13.87 -11.74 -27.14
CA LYS A 91 12.78 -11.53 -28.10
C LYS A 91 13.32 -11.37 -29.53
N GLU A 92 14.39 -10.58 -29.72
CA GLU A 92 15.02 -10.43 -31.03
C GLU A 92 15.60 -11.74 -31.57
N GLN A 93 16.25 -12.53 -30.70
CA GLN A 93 16.79 -13.84 -31.10
C GLN A 93 15.68 -14.83 -31.50
N ILE A 94 14.58 -14.86 -30.75
CA ILE A 94 13.40 -15.69 -31.09
C ILE A 94 12.84 -15.27 -32.45
N GLU A 95 12.78 -13.97 -32.75
CA GLU A 95 12.27 -13.50 -34.05
C GLU A 95 13.18 -13.91 -35.21
N LYS A 96 14.51 -13.81 -35.05
CA LYS A 96 15.48 -14.29 -36.05
C LYS A 96 15.34 -15.79 -36.31
N LEU A 97 15.29 -16.59 -35.24
CA LEU A 97 15.13 -18.05 -35.36
C LEU A 97 13.81 -18.43 -36.04
N ARG A 98 12.72 -17.68 -35.79
CA ARG A 98 11.44 -17.89 -36.48
C ARG A 98 11.53 -17.60 -37.98
N LYS A 99 12.25 -16.54 -38.39
CA LYS A 99 12.47 -16.23 -39.80
C LYS A 99 13.31 -17.31 -40.48
N GLU A 100 14.41 -17.73 -39.85
CA GLU A 100 15.25 -18.82 -40.37
C GLU A 100 14.47 -20.13 -40.53
N LEU A 101 13.66 -20.51 -39.54
CA LEU A 101 12.79 -21.68 -39.63
C LEU A 101 11.79 -21.58 -40.78
N ALA A 102 11.21 -20.41 -41.02
CA ALA A 102 10.28 -20.19 -42.13
C ALA A 102 11.00 -20.34 -43.49
N GLU A 103 12.21 -19.80 -43.62
CA GLU A 103 13.02 -19.94 -44.84
C GLU A 103 13.42 -21.40 -45.11
N ILE A 104 13.84 -22.13 -44.07
CA ILE A 104 14.19 -23.55 -44.18
C ILE A 104 12.97 -24.36 -44.63
N LYS A 105 11.80 -24.13 -44.03
CA LYS A 105 10.55 -24.78 -44.44
C LYS A 105 10.17 -24.46 -45.89
N ALA A 106 10.32 -23.20 -46.33
CA ALA A 106 10.06 -22.80 -47.70
C ALA A 106 11.01 -23.49 -48.70
N LYS A 107 12.31 -23.57 -48.38
CA LYS A 107 13.32 -24.27 -49.18
C LYS A 107 13.06 -25.78 -49.26
N GLN A 108 12.64 -26.42 -48.17
CA GLN A 108 12.27 -27.84 -48.15
C GLN A 108 11.02 -28.10 -49.02
N ALA A 109 9.99 -27.27 -48.90
CA ALA A 109 8.77 -27.40 -49.70
C ALA A 109 9.03 -27.20 -51.21
N GLY A 110 9.94 -26.29 -51.58
CA GLY A 110 10.37 -26.10 -52.97
C GLY A 110 11.16 -27.30 -53.51
N SER A 111 12.07 -27.85 -52.70
CA SER A 111 12.89 -29.02 -53.05
C SER A 111 12.05 -30.29 -53.20
N GLU A 112 11.02 -30.49 -52.37
CA GLU A 112 10.11 -31.64 -52.48
C GLU A 112 9.20 -31.58 -53.72
N ARG A 113 8.82 -30.37 -54.16
CA ARG A 113 8.05 -30.19 -55.40
C ARG A 113 8.88 -30.49 -56.65
N GLN A 114 10.18 -30.18 -56.65
CA GLN A 114 11.08 -30.48 -57.77
C GLN A 114 11.42 -31.97 -57.89
N ARG A 115 11.35 -32.76 -56.81
CA ARG A 115 11.61 -34.21 -56.84
C ARG A 115 10.40 -35.05 -57.29
N LYS A 116 9.21 -34.46 -57.41
CA LYS A 116 7.97 -35.15 -57.82
C LYS A 116 7.59 -34.94 -59.30
N HIS A 117 8.41 -34.21 -60.06
CA HIS A 117 8.33 -34.07 -61.51
C HIS A 117 9.56 -34.70 -62.16
#